data_AF-A0AAU3Q897-F1
#
_entry.id   AF-A0AAU3Q897-F1
#
_cell.length_a   1.000
_cell.length_b   1.000
_cell.length_c   1.000
_cell.angle_alpha   90.00
_cell.angle_beta   90.00
_cell.angle_gamma   90.00
#
_symmetry.space_group_name_H-M   'P 1'
#
loop_
_entity.id
_entity.type
_entity.pdbx_description
1 polymer ?
#
loop_
_entity_poly.entity_id
_entity_poly.type
_entity_poly.pdbx_seq_one_letter_code
_entity_poly.pdbx_strand_id
1 'polypeptide(L)'
;MTIDQPERDIDSAQREWLAAIYEFQHRGYLQKAAPDAGVHDDYAGANPDDALDTLIADRIGSRALWSPQPSNWEEMNFFDLVEIFHDLVARPRRHFFHNFDGCGWHYSVLTPRPAQILYRWTINRILARNGVELRLAESGEDVGRLVEGTNDARSDLIEAALAAPDPPVRIPSLTPSHSSAVAAHPHHRLADLPRRAHLLLPQLDVRKVA
;
A
#
# COMPACT_ATOMS: atom_id res chain seq x y z
N MET A 1 22.64 12.59 -23.33
CA MET A 1 21.79 11.39 -23.53
C MET A 1 20.51 11.66 -22.77
N THR A 2 19.51 12.20 -23.46
CA THR A 2 18.22 12.57 -22.85
C THR A 2 17.44 11.28 -22.70
N ILE A 3 17.16 10.85 -21.48
CA ILE A 3 16.22 9.75 -21.25
C ILE A 3 14.84 10.33 -21.56
N ASP A 4 14.28 9.93 -22.70
CA ASP A 4 12.90 10.21 -23.07
C ASP A 4 12.03 9.58 -21.99
N GLN A 5 11.49 10.40 -21.07
CA GLN A 5 10.50 9.91 -20.11
C GLN A 5 9.25 9.57 -20.93
N PRO A 6 8.61 8.40 -20.70
CA PRO A 6 7.37 8.10 -21.39
C PRO A 6 6.35 9.21 -21.12
N GLU A 7 5.74 9.72 -22.19
CA GLU A 7 4.64 10.67 -22.07
C GLU A 7 3.52 10.04 -21.23
N ARG A 8 2.93 10.83 -20.34
CA ARG A 8 1.93 10.36 -19.39
C ARG A 8 0.66 9.91 -20.13
N ASP A 9 0.35 8.62 -20.04
CA ASP A 9 -0.82 7.99 -20.69
C ASP A 9 -1.71 7.30 -19.64
N ILE A 10 -2.63 8.07 -19.06
CA ILE A 10 -3.57 7.59 -18.05
C ILE A 10 -4.52 6.54 -18.62
N ASP A 11 -4.97 6.69 -19.86
CA ASP A 11 -5.93 5.76 -20.47
C ASP A 11 -5.29 4.37 -20.66
N SER A 12 -4.02 4.33 -21.07
CA SER A 12 -3.26 3.08 -21.14
C SER A 12 -3.03 2.47 -19.76
N ALA A 13 -2.66 3.28 -18.77
CA ALA A 13 -2.52 2.81 -17.39
C ALA A 13 -3.81 2.19 -16.84
N GLN A 14 -4.98 2.82 -17.08
CA GLN A 14 -6.28 2.30 -16.67
C GLN A 14 -6.62 0.97 -17.34
N ARG A 15 -6.42 0.86 -18.66
CA ARG A 15 -6.68 -0.38 -19.41
C ARG A 15 -5.81 -1.54 -18.92
N GLU A 16 -4.52 -1.28 -18.72
CA GLU A 16 -3.57 -2.31 -18.27
C GLU A 16 -3.78 -2.70 -16.81
N TRP A 17 -4.10 -1.73 -15.95
CA TRP A 17 -4.49 -1.99 -14.58
C TRP A 17 -5.75 -2.86 -14.52
N LEU A 18 -6.79 -2.53 -15.28
CA LEU A 18 -8.03 -3.31 -15.34
C LEU A 18 -7.76 -4.75 -15.80
N ALA A 19 -6.94 -4.94 -16.83
CA ALA A 19 -6.52 -6.26 -17.27
C ALA A 19 -5.77 -7.04 -16.16
N ALA A 20 -4.92 -6.36 -15.37
CA ALA A 20 -4.27 -6.97 -14.22
C ALA A 20 -5.30 -7.37 -13.14
N ILE A 21 -6.29 -6.53 -12.83
CA ILE A 21 -7.34 -6.86 -11.86
C ILE A 21 -8.13 -8.10 -12.28
N TYR A 22 -8.51 -8.22 -13.56
CA TYR A 22 -9.16 -9.42 -14.08
C TYR A 22 -8.29 -10.67 -13.89
N GLU A 23 -6.97 -10.57 -14.07
CA GLU A 23 -6.06 -11.69 -13.82
C GLU A 23 -5.96 -12.04 -12.32
N PHE A 24 -5.94 -11.04 -11.43
CA PHE A 24 -6.00 -11.26 -9.98
C PHE A 24 -7.32 -11.95 -9.60
N GLN A 25 -8.46 -11.52 -10.15
CA GLN A 25 -9.78 -12.12 -9.94
C GLN A 25 -9.81 -13.57 -10.42
N HIS A 26 -9.39 -13.82 -11.67
CA HIS A 26 -9.35 -15.15 -12.26
C HIS A 26 -8.46 -16.13 -11.48
N ARG A 27 -7.38 -15.63 -10.86
CA ARG A 27 -6.49 -16.44 -10.00
C ARG A 27 -6.93 -16.53 -8.54
N GLY A 28 -8.11 -16.02 -8.19
CA GLY A 28 -8.68 -16.11 -6.85
C GLY A 28 -8.08 -15.13 -5.83
N TYR A 29 -7.34 -14.12 -6.26
CA TYR A 29 -6.74 -13.15 -5.34
C TYR A 29 -7.76 -12.19 -4.72
N LEU A 30 -8.96 -12.08 -5.29
CA LEU A 30 -10.03 -11.25 -4.74
C LEU A 30 -11.11 -12.05 -4.01
N GLN A 31 -10.97 -13.37 -3.92
CA GLN A 31 -12.01 -14.24 -3.35
C GLN A 31 -12.28 -13.99 -1.85
N LYS A 32 -11.36 -13.32 -1.14
CA LYS A 32 -11.61 -12.86 0.23
C LYS A 32 -12.63 -11.73 0.29
N ALA A 33 -12.60 -10.83 -0.69
CA ALA A 33 -13.43 -9.63 -0.77
C ALA A 33 -14.72 -9.90 -1.55
N ALA A 34 -14.61 -10.70 -2.61
CA ALA A 34 -15.69 -11.05 -3.52
C ALA A 34 -15.67 -12.57 -3.76
N PRO A 35 -16.24 -13.35 -2.82
CA PRO A 35 -16.33 -14.80 -2.99
C PRO A 35 -17.26 -15.15 -4.15
N ASP A 36 -16.97 -16.24 -4.85
CA ASP A 36 -17.86 -16.73 -5.91
C ASP A 36 -19.20 -17.18 -5.32
N ALA A 37 -20.27 -16.93 -6.08
CA ALA A 37 -21.60 -17.40 -5.75
C ALA A 37 -21.59 -18.94 -5.63
N GLY A 38 -21.77 -19.44 -4.41
CA GLY A 38 -21.77 -20.88 -4.10
C GLY A 38 -20.72 -21.34 -3.08
N VAL A 39 -19.83 -20.46 -2.62
CA VAL A 39 -18.82 -20.80 -1.59
C VAL A 39 -19.30 -20.52 -0.15
N HIS A 40 -20.27 -19.60 0.04
CA HIS A 40 -20.86 -19.31 1.34
C HIS A 40 -22.36 -19.00 1.24
N ASP A 41 -23.16 -19.58 2.16
CA ASP A 41 -24.64 -19.47 2.21
C ASP A 41 -25.13 -18.03 2.49
N ASP A 42 -24.28 -17.14 3.00
CA ASP A 42 -24.56 -15.73 3.28
C ASP A 42 -24.38 -14.79 2.07
N TYR A 43 -23.71 -15.26 1.01
CA TYR A 43 -23.50 -14.54 -0.27
C TYR A 43 -24.02 -15.31 -1.47
N ALA A 44 -25.04 -16.17 -1.26
CA ALA A 44 -25.68 -16.90 -2.32
C ALA A 44 -26.36 -15.96 -3.33
N GLY A 45 -25.65 -15.64 -4.43
CA GLY A 45 -26.23 -15.00 -5.63
C GLY A 45 -25.69 -13.63 -6.02
N ALA A 46 -24.72 -13.04 -5.30
CA ALA A 46 -24.09 -11.79 -5.75
C ALA A 46 -22.97 -12.09 -6.78
N ASN A 47 -22.97 -11.39 -7.90
CA ASN A 47 -21.82 -11.39 -8.82
C ASN A 47 -20.60 -10.83 -8.05
N PRO A 48 -19.40 -11.42 -8.14
CA PRO A 48 -18.18 -10.87 -7.55
C PRO A 48 -17.98 -9.38 -7.80
N ASP A 49 -18.35 -8.88 -8.98
CA ASP A 49 -18.23 -7.45 -9.29
C ASP A 49 -19.21 -6.57 -8.49
N ASP A 50 -20.41 -7.08 -8.16
CA ASP A 50 -21.37 -6.35 -7.31
C ASP A 50 -20.90 -6.31 -5.85
N ALA A 51 -20.25 -7.38 -5.39
CA ALA A 51 -19.62 -7.41 -4.07
C ALA A 51 -18.45 -6.40 -3.99
N LEU A 52 -17.63 -6.33 -5.04
CA LEU A 52 -16.56 -5.33 -5.14
C LEU A 52 -17.12 -3.91 -5.19
N ASP A 53 -18.17 -3.64 -5.99
CA ASP A 53 -18.76 -2.29 -6.07
C ASP A 53 -19.32 -1.85 -4.71
N THR A 54 -19.94 -2.76 -3.96
CA THR A 54 -20.41 -2.49 -2.59
C THR A 54 -19.24 -2.13 -1.66
N LEU A 55 -18.17 -2.93 -1.66
CA LEU A 55 -16.99 -2.68 -0.82
C LEU A 55 -16.26 -1.39 -1.18
N ILE A 56 -16.23 -1.05 -2.47
CA ILE A 56 -15.67 0.21 -2.95
C ILE A 56 -16.56 1.36 -2.45
N ALA A 57 -17.87 1.30 -2.67
CA ALA A 57 -18.80 2.34 -2.25
C ALA A 57 -18.74 2.64 -0.75
N ASP A 58 -18.54 1.62 0.09
CA ASP A 58 -18.38 1.78 1.54
C ASP A 58 -17.10 2.54 1.93
N ARG A 59 -16.04 2.48 1.11
CA ARG A 59 -14.76 3.13 1.39
C ARG A 59 -14.68 4.58 0.92
N ILE A 60 -15.25 4.88 -0.24
CA ILE A 60 -15.14 6.19 -0.90
C ILE A 60 -16.45 6.98 -0.87
N GLY A 61 -17.57 6.38 -0.47
CA GLY A 61 -18.88 7.03 -0.42
C GLY A 61 -19.53 7.27 -1.80
N SER A 62 -18.94 6.74 -2.88
CA SER A 62 -19.47 6.84 -4.24
C SER A 62 -19.79 5.44 -4.80
N ARG A 63 -20.95 5.31 -5.45
CA ARG A 63 -21.43 4.05 -6.03
C ARG A 63 -21.11 3.96 -7.52
N ALA A 64 -21.16 2.75 -8.07
CA ALA A 64 -21.00 2.50 -9.50
C ALA A 64 -19.65 2.98 -10.06
N LEU A 65 -18.59 2.90 -9.25
CA LEU A 65 -17.23 3.08 -9.76
C LEU A 65 -16.66 1.78 -10.32
N TRP A 66 -17.18 0.62 -9.91
CA TRP A 66 -16.68 -0.67 -10.37
C TRP A 66 -17.72 -1.44 -11.18
N SER A 67 -18.99 -1.43 -10.79
CA SER A 67 -20.05 -2.16 -11.52
C SER A 67 -21.23 -1.23 -11.84
N PRO A 68 -21.53 -0.96 -13.14
CA PRO A 68 -20.75 -1.33 -14.32
C PRO A 68 -19.43 -0.52 -14.41
N GLN A 69 -18.39 -1.12 -15.00
CA GLN A 69 -17.11 -0.44 -15.23
C GLN A 69 -17.29 0.62 -16.32
N PRO A 70 -16.96 1.90 -16.07
CA PRO A 70 -16.95 2.92 -17.11
C PRO A 70 -15.84 2.65 -18.13
N SER A 71 -15.93 3.24 -19.32
CA SER A 71 -14.87 3.16 -20.34
C SER A 71 -13.54 3.75 -19.87
N ASN A 72 -13.62 4.74 -18.99
CA ASN A 72 -12.51 5.38 -18.32
C ASN A 72 -12.99 5.93 -16.98
N TRP A 73 -12.09 5.96 -16.00
CA TRP A 73 -12.33 6.64 -14.74
C TRP A 73 -11.77 8.05 -14.81
N GLU A 74 -12.40 8.98 -14.08
CA GLU A 74 -11.70 10.20 -13.72
C GLU A 74 -10.42 9.83 -12.95
N GLU A 75 -9.34 10.58 -13.15
CA GLU A 75 -8.02 10.21 -12.66
C GLU A 75 -7.98 9.94 -11.14
N MET A 76 -8.63 10.80 -10.35
CA MET A 76 -8.67 10.62 -8.90
C MET A 76 -9.36 9.31 -8.51
N ASN A 77 -10.49 9.00 -9.16
CA ASN A 77 -11.21 7.74 -8.93
C ASN A 77 -10.36 6.53 -9.35
N PHE A 78 -9.58 6.62 -10.42
CA PHE A 78 -8.64 5.56 -10.79
C PHE A 78 -7.60 5.31 -9.71
N PHE A 79 -7.00 6.36 -9.16
CA PHE A 79 -6.01 6.24 -8.09
C PHE A 79 -6.60 5.69 -6.79
N ASP A 80 -7.82 6.12 -6.43
CA ASP A 80 -8.54 5.55 -5.29
C ASP A 80 -8.79 4.05 -5.47
N LEU A 81 -9.20 3.63 -6.67
CA LEU A 81 -9.38 2.22 -6.99
C LEU A 81 -8.07 1.44 -6.89
N VAL A 82 -6.96 1.97 -7.38
CA VAL A 82 -5.63 1.36 -7.25
C VAL A 82 -5.29 1.06 -5.78
N GLU A 83 -5.53 2.00 -4.87
CA GLU A 83 -5.27 1.81 -3.44
C GLU A 83 -6.26 0.85 -2.79
N ILE A 84 -7.54 0.93 -3.15
CA ILE A 84 -8.57 0.04 -2.64
C ILE A 84 -8.26 -1.41 -3.00
N PHE A 85 -7.92 -1.69 -4.26
CA PHE A 85 -7.63 -3.06 -4.70
C PHE A 85 -6.37 -3.63 -4.06
N HIS A 86 -5.37 -2.80 -3.75
CA HIS A 86 -4.24 -3.22 -2.90
C HIS A 86 -4.73 -3.81 -1.57
N ASP A 87 -5.70 -3.16 -0.92
CA ASP A 87 -6.21 -3.61 0.38
C ASP A 87 -7.13 -4.84 0.28
N LEU A 88 -7.69 -5.11 -0.90
CA LEU A 88 -8.61 -6.22 -1.14
C LEU A 88 -7.90 -7.53 -1.51
N VAL A 89 -6.71 -7.47 -2.14
CA VAL A 89 -6.04 -8.69 -2.60
C VAL A 89 -5.55 -9.60 -1.46
N ALA A 90 -5.77 -10.90 -1.62
CA ALA A 90 -5.28 -11.96 -0.74
C ALA A 90 -4.86 -13.19 -1.53
N ARG A 91 -3.64 -13.68 -1.30
CA ARG A 91 -3.08 -14.80 -2.07
C ARG A 91 -3.75 -16.10 -1.63
N PRO A 92 -4.33 -16.89 -2.53
CA PRO A 92 -4.80 -18.22 -2.20
C PRO A 92 -3.63 -19.19 -1.99
N ARG A 93 -3.69 -19.99 -0.92
CA ARG A 93 -2.68 -21.04 -0.63
C ARG A 93 -3.17 -22.45 -0.91
N ARG A 94 -4.47 -22.63 -1.12
CA ARG A 94 -5.09 -23.88 -1.55
C ARG A 94 -6.09 -23.57 -2.66
N HIS A 95 -6.22 -24.49 -3.59
CA HIS A 95 -7.27 -24.47 -4.60
C HIS A 95 -7.74 -25.88 -4.90
N PHE A 96 -9.00 -26.01 -5.32
CA PHE A 96 -9.54 -27.24 -5.88
C PHE A 96 -10.43 -26.91 -7.06
N PHE A 97 -10.41 -27.75 -8.08
CA PHE A 97 -11.27 -27.60 -9.25
C PHE A 97 -12.55 -28.42 -9.05
N HIS A 98 -13.69 -27.79 -9.24
CA HIS A 98 -15.01 -28.41 -9.19
C HIS A 98 -15.70 -28.23 -10.55
N ASN A 99 -15.97 -29.33 -11.24
CA ASN A 99 -16.53 -29.32 -12.59
C ASN A 99 -18.06 -29.46 -12.64
N PHE A 100 -18.73 -29.50 -11.49
CA PHE A 100 -20.19 -29.50 -11.43
C PHE A 100 -20.74 -28.10 -11.70
N ASP A 101 -21.79 -28.02 -12.52
CA ASP A 101 -22.55 -26.79 -12.83
C ASP A 101 -21.70 -25.58 -13.26
N GLY A 102 -20.55 -25.82 -13.90
CA GLY A 102 -19.65 -24.75 -14.36
C GLY A 102 -18.93 -23.97 -13.24
N CYS A 103 -18.85 -24.52 -12.02
CA CYS A 103 -18.34 -23.82 -10.84
C CYS A 103 -16.85 -23.42 -10.91
N GLY A 104 -15.98 -24.29 -11.45
CA GLY A 104 -14.59 -23.94 -11.73
C GLY A 104 -13.64 -24.06 -10.53
N TRP A 105 -12.75 -23.08 -10.36
CA TRP A 105 -11.73 -23.11 -9.31
C TRP A 105 -12.23 -22.48 -8.02
N HIS A 106 -12.15 -23.21 -6.92
CA HIS A 106 -12.33 -22.68 -5.58
C HIS A 106 -10.98 -22.45 -4.92
N TYR A 107 -10.80 -21.29 -4.30
CA TYR A 107 -9.58 -21.00 -3.55
C TYR A 107 -9.87 -20.83 -2.06
N SER A 108 -8.86 -21.13 -1.25
CA SER A 108 -8.95 -21.04 0.20
C SER A 108 -7.57 -20.81 0.83
N VAL A 109 -7.56 -20.54 2.13
CA VAL A 109 -6.36 -20.19 2.90
C VAL A 109 -5.73 -18.92 2.31
N LEU A 110 -6.43 -17.80 2.49
CA LEU A 110 -6.14 -16.52 1.85
C LEU A 110 -5.19 -15.68 2.71
N THR A 111 -4.04 -15.28 2.15
CA THR A 111 -3.01 -14.51 2.85
C THR A 111 -2.82 -13.13 2.20
N PRO A 112 -3.18 -12.00 2.85
CA PRO A 112 -3.06 -10.67 2.26
C PRO A 112 -1.62 -10.26 1.92
N ARG A 113 -0.69 -10.42 2.86
CA ARG A 113 0.65 -9.81 2.73
C ARG A 113 1.41 -10.21 1.45
N PRO A 114 1.49 -11.49 1.05
CA PRO A 114 2.14 -11.87 -0.21
C PRO A 114 1.43 -11.31 -1.45
N ALA A 115 0.10 -11.22 -1.44
CA ALA A 115 -0.66 -10.67 -2.56
C ALA A 115 -0.46 -9.17 -2.70
N GLN A 116 -0.45 -8.44 -1.59
CA GLN A 116 -0.17 -7.00 -1.55
C GLN A 116 1.22 -6.68 -2.11
N ILE A 117 2.23 -7.49 -1.81
CA ILE A 117 3.58 -7.33 -2.39
C ILE A 117 3.55 -7.52 -3.91
N LEU A 118 2.91 -8.60 -4.39
CA LEU A 118 2.76 -8.85 -5.82
C LEU A 118 1.97 -7.73 -6.52
N TYR A 119 0.91 -7.24 -5.88
CA TYR A 119 0.08 -6.16 -6.39
C TYR A 119 0.90 -4.88 -6.58
N ARG A 120 1.59 -4.41 -5.53
CA ARG A 120 2.43 -3.20 -5.64
C ARG A 120 3.48 -3.33 -6.73
N TRP A 121 4.18 -4.47 -6.79
CA TRP A 121 5.17 -4.72 -7.84
C TRP A 121 4.56 -4.63 -9.24
N THR A 122 3.39 -5.26 -9.46
CA THR A 122 2.70 -5.24 -10.76
C THR A 122 2.22 -3.85 -11.12
N ILE A 123 1.55 -3.16 -10.20
CA ILE A 123 0.94 -1.85 -10.47
C ILE A 123 2.01 -0.76 -10.62
N ASN A 124 3.07 -0.75 -9.81
CA ASN A 124 4.17 0.22 -9.96
C ASN A 124 4.82 0.13 -11.35
N ARG A 125 4.93 -1.09 -11.91
CA ARG A 125 5.42 -1.27 -13.28
C ARG A 125 4.45 -0.75 -14.34
N ILE A 126 3.14 -0.89 -14.13
CA ILE A 126 2.11 -0.32 -15.01
C ILE A 126 2.18 1.21 -14.97
N LEU A 127 2.22 1.81 -13.78
CA LEU A 127 2.27 3.27 -13.64
C LEU A 127 3.55 3.84 -14.29
N ALA A 128 4.71 3.27 -14.00
CA ALA A 128 5.99 3.73 -14.53
C ALA A 128 6.10 3.66 -16.06
N ARG A 129 5.64 2.56 -16.68
CA ARG A 129 5.73 2.40 -18.15
C ARG A 129 4.78 3.32 -18.92
N ASN A 130 3.75 3.85 -18.25
CA ASN A 130 2.79 4.79 -18.81
C ASN A 130 3.06 6.24 -18.35
N GLY A 131 4.28 6.54 -17.85
CA GLY A 131 4.66 7.91 -17.50
C GLY A 131 3.91 8.52 -16.32
N VAL A 132 3.31 7.69 -15.45
CA VAL A 132 2.65 8.16 -14.23
C VAL A 132 3.68 8.24 -13.11
N GLU A 133 3.96 9.45 -12.62
CA GLU A 133 4.95 9.73 -11.57
C GLU A 133 4.47 9.36 -10.15
N LEU A 134 3.61 8.35 -10.04
CA LEU A 134 3.11 7.80 -8.78
C LEU A 134 3.50 6.33 -8.64
N ARG A 135 3.67 5.89 -7.40
CA ARG A 135 3.91 4.49 -7.05
C ARG A 135 3.26 4.15 -5.71
N LEU A 136 2.81 2.92 -5.55
CA LEU A 136 2.41 2.38 -4.25
C LEU A 136 3.65 2.23 -3.36
N ALA A 137 3.64 2.86 -2.19
CA ALA A 137 4.76 2.77 -1.26
C ALA A 137 4.98 1.33 -0.75
N GLU A 138 6.25 0.94 -0.63
CA GLU A 138 6.64 -0.44 -0.31
C GLU A 138 6.91 -0.69 1.17
N SER A 139 7.17 0.39 1.92
CA SER A 139 7.52 0.42 3.34
C SER A 139 6.94 1.68 4.01
N GLY A 140 7.01 1.72 5.34
CA GLY A 140 6.53 2.87 6.13
C GLY A 140 5.05 2.81 6.50
N GLU A 141 4.51 3.95 6.91
CA GLU A 141 3.08 4.11 7.25
C GLU A 141 2.19 4.13 6.01
N ASP A 142 2.73 4.58 4.87
CA ASP A 142 2.02 4.73 3.60
C ASP A 142 1.99 3.45 2.75
N VAL A 143 2.37 2.28 3.29
CA VAL A 143 2.42 1.03 2.50
C VAL A 143 1.09 0.78 1.79
N GLY A 144 1.13 0.73 0.45
CA GLY A 144 -0.07 0.55 -0.36
C GLY A 144 -0.86 1.82 -0.67
N ARG A 145 -0.29 2.99 -0.38
CA ARG A 145 -0.77 4.31 -0.82
C ARG A 145 0.12 4.85 -1.92
N LEU A 146 -0.48 5.58 -2.84
CA LEU A 146 0.20 6.25 -3.93
C LEU A 146 1.00 7.42 -3.37
N VAL A 147 2.28 7.42 -3.68
CA VAL A 147 3.22 8.49 -3.34
C VAL A 147 3.94 8.94 -4.61
N GLU A 148 4.40 10.18 -4.63
CA GLU A 148 5.24 10.67 -5.72
C GLU A 148 6.51 9.82 -5.85
N GLY A 149 6.82 9.44 -7.09
CA GLY A 149 8.07 8.79 -7.42
C GLY A 149 9.24 9.76 -7.20
N THR A 150 9.88 9.69 -6.04
CA THR A 150 11.23 10.26 -5.92
C THR A 150 12.13 9.48 -6.87
N ASN A 151 12.56 10.13 -7.96
CA ASN A 151 13.57 9.60 -8.89
C ASN A 151 14.64 8.84 -8.10
N ASP A 152 15.06 7.65 -8.57
CA ASP A 152 16.00 6.77 -7.88
C ASP A 152 17.22 7.54 -7.36
N ALA A 153 17.74 8.51 -8.11
CA ALA A 153 18.85 9.36 -7.70
C ALA A 153 18.57 10.24 -6.45
N ARG A 154 17.32 10.67 -6.25
CA ARG A 154 16.89 11.44 -5.08
C ARG A 154 16.65 10.52 -3.88
N SER A 155 16.08 9.34 -4.12
CA SER A 155 15.91 8.30 -3.10
C SER A 155 17.26 7.84 -2.58
N ASP A 156 18.21 7.57 -3.48
CA ASP A 156 19.60 7.24 -3.18
C ASP A 156 20.29 8.36 -2.38
N LEU A 157 20.03 9.62 -2.71
CA LEU A 157 20.58 10.77 -1.98
C LEU A 157 20.01 10.86 -0.56
N ILE A 158 18.72 10.62 -0.39
CA ILE A 158 18.06 10.65 0.93
C ILE A 158 18.58 9.50 1.79
N GLU A 159 18.63 8.28 1.25
CA GLU A 159 19.20 7.12 1.93
C GLU A 159 20.68 7.34 2.27
N ALA A 160 21.46 7.90 1.34
CA ALA A 160 22.85 8.25 1.60
C ALA A 160 22.99 9.34 2.67
N ALA A 161 22.11 10.34 2.71
CA ALA A 161 22.11 11.38 3.73
C ALA A 161 21.71 10.84 5.11
N LEU A 162 20.78 9.89 5.18
CA LEU A 162 20.37 9.23 6.43
C LEU A 162 21.43 8.24 6.94
N ALA A 163 22.18 7.61 6.04
CA ALA A 163 23.27 6.69 6.37
C ALA A 163 24.61 7.39 6.62
N ALA A 164 24.75 8.66 6.22
CA ALA A 164 25.97 9.41 6.45
C ALA A 164 26.13 9.73 7.95
N PRO A 165 27.31 9.49 8.54
CA PRO A 165 27.59 9.97 9.89
C PRO A 165 27.50 11.50 9.92
N ASP A 166 27.02 12.06 11.04
CA ASP A 166 26.94 13.51 11.22
C ASP A 166 28.26 14.16 10.82
N PRO A 167 28.23 15.17 9.93
CA PRO A 167 29.45 15.86 9.56
C PRO A 167 30.06 16.43 10.84
N PRO A 168 31.39 16.34 11.02
CA PRO A 168 32.03 16.87 12.21
C PRO A 168 31.65 18.34 12.32
N VAL A 169 31.02 18.71 13.44
CA VAL A 169 30.70 20.10 13.76
C VAL A 169 31.98 20.89 13.58
N ARG A 170 32.00 21.76 12.55
CA ARG A 170 33.15 22.61 12.26
C ARG A 170 33.14 23.71 13.32
N ILE A 171 33.66 23.40 14.50
CA ILE A 171 33.93 24.41 15.53
C ILE A 171 34.95 25.35 14.89
N PRO A 172 34.62 26.64 14.66
CA PRO A 172 35.62 27.58 14.20
C PRO A 172 36.76 27.58 15.20
N SER A 173 37.98 27.35 14.73
CA SER A 173 39.18 27.43 15.54
C SER A 173 39.29 28.83 16.13
N LEU A 174 38.86 28.99 17.38
CA LEU A 174 39.21 30.12 18.22
C LEU A 174 40.71 30.02 18.45
N THR A 175 41.48 30.83 17.75
CA THR A 175 42.88 31.09 18.11
C THR A 175 42.89 31.69 19.52
N PRO A 176 43.71 31.18 20.45
CA PRO A 176 43.75 31.74 21.80
C PRO A 176 44.55 33.05 21.79
N SER A 177 43.87 34.17 22.02
CA SER A 177 44.50 35.39 22.50
C SER A 177 44.74 35.23 24.00
N HIS A 178 45.99 35.45 24.43
CA HIS A 178 46.40 35.42 25.83
C HIS A 178 45.66 36.49 26.66
N SER A 179 44.94 36.08 27.72
CA SER A 179 45.10 36.68 29.07
C SER A 179 44.14 36.11 30.13
N SER A 180 44.77 35.78 31.27
CA SER A 180 44.32 35.77 32.66
C SER A 180 43.19 34.87 33.19
N ALA A 181 43.59 34.18 34.27
CA ALA A 181 42.88 33.35 35.23
C ALA A 181 41.71 34.03 35.96
N VAL A 182 40.74 33.23 36.42
CA VAL A 182 40.36 33.01 37.84
C VAL A 182 39.48 31.73 37.94
N ALA A 183 39.59 31.05 39.09
CA ALA A 183 39.16 29.69 39.41
C ALA A 183 37.69 29.48 39.84
N ALA A 184 37.19 28.23 39.70
CA ALA A 184 36.55 27.37 40.75
C ALA A 184 35.37 26.47 40.25
N HIS A 185 35.63 25.16 40.10
CA HIS A 185 35.00 23.96 40.74
C HIS A 185 33.44 23.79 40.93
N PRO A 186 32.87 22.56 41.06
CA PRO A 186 32.13 21.89 39.97
C PRO A 186 30.83 21.09 40.33
N HIS A 187 30.25 20.44 39.28
CA HIS A 187 29.45 19.18 39.19
C HIS A 187 27.98 19.05 39.66
N HIS A 188 27.10 18.69 38.69
CA HIS A 188 26.17 17.53 38.60
C HIS A 188 24.93 17.93 37.76
N ARG A 189 24.59 17.43 36.54
CA ARG A 189 24.45 16.11 35.88
C ARG A 189 23.05 15.47 36.00
N LEU A 190 22.37 15.36 34.83
CA LEU A 190 21.30 14.42 34.39
C LEU A 190 19.95 14.42 35.18
N ALA A 191 18.77 14.03 34.67
CA ALA A 191 18.39 13.18 33.54
C ALA A 191 16.92 13.44 33.11
N ASP A 192 16.61 13.00 31.89
CA ASP A 192 15.41 12.30 31.38
C ASP A 192 14.05 12.36 32.11
N LEU A 193 12.99 12.53 31.30
CA LEU A 193 11.65 12.00 31.56
C LEU A 193 11.09 11.22 30.34
N PRO A 194 10.33 10.14 30.55
CA PRO A 194 10.10 9.07 29.58
C PRO A 194 8.78 9.15 28.78
N ARG A 195 8.77 8.38 27.67
CA ARG A 195 7.61 8.00 26.84
C ARG A 195 6.49 7.33 27.64
N ARG A 196 5.25 7.75 27.40
CA ARG A 196 3.97 7.04 27.66
C ARG A 196 3.34 6.72 26.29
N ALA A 197 2.49 5.73 26.07
CA ALA A 197 2.17 4.43 26.65
C ALA A 197 1.13 3.84 25.66
N HIS A 198 1.29 2.58 25.27
CA HIS A 198 0.33 1.86 24.41
C HIS A 198 -1.05 1.76 25.07
N LEU A 199 -2.10 2.07 24.31
CA LEU A 199 -3.50 1.76 24.67
C LEU A 199 -3.89 0.39 24.12
N LEU A 200 -4.27 -0.47 25.05
CA LEU A 200 -4.87 -1.79 24.88
C LEU A 200 -6.29 -1.67 24.29
N LEU A 201 -6.62 -2.52 23.31
CA LEU A 201 -8.01 -2.79 22.91
C LEU A 201 -8.56 -3.99 23.71
N PRO A 202 -9.83 -3.96 24.16
CA PRO A 202 -10.44 -5.05 24.92
C PRO A 202 -10.90 -6.21 24.04
N GLN A 203 -10.75 -7.42 24.59
CA GLN A 203 -11.21 -8.71 24.05
C GLN A 203 -12.73 -8.81 24.15
N LEU A 204 -13.39 -9.26 23.08
CA LEU A 204 -14.82 -9.61 23.08
C LEU A 204 -15.01 -11.11 23.39
N ASP A 205 -15.85 -11.35 24.39
CA ASP A 205 -16.29 -12.64 24.92
C ASP A 205 -17.33 -13.28 23.98
N VAL A 206 -17.13 -14.55 23.63
CA VAL A 206 -18.04 -15.33 22.77
C VAL A 206 -18.68 -16.42 23.63
N ARG A 207 -19.89 -16.16 24.15
CA ARG A 207 -20.79 -17.21 24.65
C ARG A 207 -22.28 -16.86 24.46
N LYS A 208 -22.97 -17.84 23.84
CA LYS A 208 -24.41 -18.17 23.87
C LYS A 208 -25.39 -17.26 23.12
N VAL A 209 -26.03 -17.83 22.08
CA VAL A 209 -27.49 -18.14 21.96
C VAL A 209 -27.55 -19.21 20.84
N ALA A 210 -27.77 -20.51 21.14
CA ALA A 210 -29.06 -21.23 21.19
C ALA A 210 -29.86 -21.15 19.89
#